data_AF-A0A4R3TI72-F1
#
_entry.id   AF-A0A4R3TI72-F1
#
_cell.length_a   1.000
_cell.length_b   1.000
_cell.length_c   1.000
_cell.angle_alpha   90.00
_cell.angle_beta   90.00
_cell.angle_gamma   90.00
#
_symmetry.space_group_name_H-M   'P 1'
#
loop_
_entity.id
_entity.type
_entity.pdbx_description
1 polymer ?
#
loop_
_entity_poly.entity_id
_entity_poly.type
_entity_poly.pdbx_seq_one_letter_code
_entity_poly.pdbx_strand_id
1 'polypeptide(L)'
;MILPILLLASQPPIDCANAMTQTDMNVCSYRDFQSADRVMNEAWGKAVTKAKAADKQGPVGNFNRLLDAQRKWLAWRDAQCLSENGPREESGTIWPLQQNGCLKELTEARTKQLRAYGSAGN
;
A
#
# COMPACT_ATOMS: atom_id res chain seq x y z
N MET A 1 -30.51 -17.69 -35.63
CA MET A 1 -29.38 -17.86 -34.69
C MET A 1 -29.76 -17.17 -33.39
N ILE A 2 -29.97 -17.95 -32.32
CA ILE A 2 -30.34 -17.44 -30.99
C ILE A 2 -29.03 -17.21 -30.22
N LEU A 3 -28.76 -15.98 -29.81
CA LEU A 3 -27.58 -15.62 -29.00
C LEU A 3 -27.86 -16.03 -27.54
N PRO A 4 -27.04 -16.87 -26.90
CA PRO A 4 -27.26 -17.23 -25.51
C PRO A 4 -26.89 -16.05 -24.61
N ILE A 5 -27.83 -15.64 -23.76
CA ILE A 5 -27.60 -14.65 -22.70
C ILE A 5 -26.70 -15.34 -21.66
N LEU A 6 -25.44 -14.91 -21.59
CA LEU A 6 -24.53 -15.29 -20.51
C LEU A 6 -25.06 -14.71 -19.19
N LEU A 7 -25.65 -15.57 -18.37
CA LEU A 7 -25.91 -15.26 -16.97
C LEU A 7 -24.58 -15.06 -16.25
N LEU A 8 -24.24 -13.80 -15.98
CA LEU A 8 -23.16 -13.44 -15.06
C LEU A 8 -23.59 -13.89 -13.66
N ALA A 9 -23.17 -15.08 -13.23
CA ALA A 9 -23.32 -15.51 -11.86
C ALA A 9 -22.53 -14.56 -10.95
N SER A 10 -23.22 -13.80 -10.11
CA SER A 10 -22.61 -13.01 -9.05
C SER A 10 -21.94 -13.95 -8.06
N GLN A 11 -20.61 -13.99 -8.06
CA GLN A 11 -19.86 -14.74 -7.05
C GLN A 11 -20.19 -14.16 -5.66
N PRO A 12 -20.43 -15.01 -4.64
CA PRO A 12 -20.64 -14.53 -3.29
C PRO A 12 -19.43 -13.72 -2.83
N PRO A 13 -19.63 -12.71 -1.96
CA PRO A 13 -18.54 -11.89 -1.46
C PRO A 13 -17.50 -12.78 -0.75
N ILE A 14 -16.22 -12.59 -1.07
CA ILE A 14 -15.11 -13.35 -0.49
C ILE A 14 -15.00 -13.03 1.01
N ASP A 15 -15.10 -14.07 1.84
CA ASP A 15 -14.83 -14.03 3.28
C ASP A 15 -13.33 -14.15 3.54
N CYS A 16 -12.69 -13.01 3.79
CA CYS A 16 -11.25 -12.96 4.06
C CYS A 16 -10.83 -13.57 5.40
N ALA A 17 -11.77 -13.79 6.34
CA ALA A 17 -11.45 -14.47 7.59
C ALA A 17 -11.28 -15.98 7.40
N ASN A 18 -11.88 -16.56 6.34
CA ASN A 18 -11.88 -17.99 6.07
C ASN A 18 -11.49 -18.30 4.61
N ALA A 19 -10.64 -17.48 3.99
CA ALA A 19 -10.20 -17.68 2.62
C ALA A 19 -9.34 -18.95 2.49
N MET A 20 -9.85 -19.96 1.79
CA MET A 20 -9.17 -21.27 1.62
C MET A 20 -8.56 -21.47 0.23
N THR A 21 -9.08 -20.79 -0.79
CA THR A 21 -8.54 -20.89 -2.15
C THR A 21 -7.43 -19.87 -2.38
N GLN A 22 -6.46 -20.19 -3.24
CA GLN A 22 -5.40 -19.23 -3.59
C GLN A 22 -5.95 -17.96 -4.25
N THR A 23 -7.04 -18.06 -5.00
CA THR A 23 -7.72 -16.89 -5.56
C THR A 23 -8.25 -15.98 -4.47
N ASP A 24 -8.94 -16.53 -3.47
CA ASP A 24 -9.50 -15.76 -2.37
C ASP A 24 -8.39 -15.12 -1.52
N MET A 25 -7.35 -15.88 -1.19
CA MET A 25 -6.18 -15.36 -0.46
C MET A 25 -5.48 -14.22 -1.21
N ASN A 26 -5.33 -14.34 -2.54
CA ASN A 26 -4.76 -13.28 -3.38
C ASN A 26 -5.63 -12.01 -3.38
N VAL A 27 -6.96 -12.15 -3.43
CA VAL A 27 -7.87 -11.00 -3.35
C VAL A 27 -7.83 -10.35 -1.97
N CYS A 28 -7.84 -11.16 -0.91
CA CYS A 28 -7.83 -10.66 0.46
C CYS A 28 -6.53 -9.93 0.80
N SER A 29 -5.37 -10.50 0.45
CA SER A 29 -4.09 -9.82 0.64
C SER A 29 -4.00 -8.48 -0.10
N TYR A 30 -4.58 -8.38 -1.30
CA TYR A 30 -4.65 -7.10 -2.02
C TYR A 30 -5.51 -6.07 -1.27
N ARG A 31 -6.68 -6.49 -0.75
CA ARG A 31 -7.55 -5.62 0.06
C ARG A 31 -6.84 -5.12 1.32
N ASP A 32 -6.08 -6.00 1.98
CA ASP A 32 -5.32 -5.64 3.17
C ASP A 32 -4.22 -4.62 2.84
N PHE A 33 -3.47 -4.84 1.75
CA PHE A 33 -2.49 -3.85 1.28
C PHE A 33 -3.16 -2.51 0.96
N GLN A 34 -4.28 -2.49 0.22
CA GLN A 34 -5.01 -1.26 -0.05
C GLN A 34 -5.48 -0.55 1.22
N SER A 35 -5.85 -1.31 2.25
CA SER A 35 -6.20 -0.76 3.56
C SER A 35 -5.01 -0.07 4.23
N ALA A 36 -3.86 -0.75 4.27
CA ALA A 36 -2.62 -0.17 4.78
C ALA A 36 -2.21 1.10 4.01
N ASP A 37 -2.34 1.09 2.68
CA ASP A 37 -2.01 2.24 1.83
C ASP A 37 -2.92 3.45 2.10
N ARG A 38 -4.24 3.23 2.30
CA ARG A 38 -5.15 4.31 2.73
C ARG A 38 -4.70 4.94 4.04
N VAL A 39 -4.38 4.11 5.04
CA VAL A 39 -3.91 4.57 6.36
C VAL A 39 -2.58 5.33 6.25
N MET A 40 -1.67 4.88 5.38
CA MET A 40 -0.41 5.60 5.12
C MET A 40 -0.67 6.96 4.49
N ASN A 41 -1.59 7.06 3.53
CA ASN A 41 -1.94 8.33 2.87
C ASN A 41 -2.58 9.34 3.83
N GLU A 42 -3.37 8.88 4.81
CA GLU A 42 -3.85 9.73 5.90
C GLU A 42 -2.71 10.26 6.77
N ALA A 43 -1.75 9.40 7.12
CA ALA A 43 -0.55 9.80 7.88
C ALA A 43 0.32 10.78 7.07
N TRP A 44 0.44 10.56 5.76
CA TRP A 44 1.09 11.47 4.82
C TRP A 44 0.47 12.86 4.84
N GLY A 45 -0.87 12.96 4.78
CA GLY A 45 -1.57 14.26 4.84
C GLY A 45 -1.25 15.07 6.11
N LYS A 46 -1.14 14.40 7.26
CA LYS A 46 -0.73 15.02 8.53
C LYS A 46 0.73 15.50 8.48
N ALA A 47 1.63 14.66 7.98
CA ALA A 47 3.04 15.00 7.83
C ALA A 47 3.25 16.20 6.88
N VAL A 48 2.54 16.23 5.75
CA VAL A 48 2.55 17.35 4.80
C VAL A 48 2.09 18.65 5.44
N THR A 49 0.99 18.61 6.19
CA THR A 49 0.47 19.79 6.89
C THR A 49 1.52 20.38 7.82
N LYS A 50 2.19 19.54 8.61
CA LYS A 50 3.30 19.96 9.49
C LYS A 50 4.47 20.54 8.72
N ALA A 51 4.95 19.84 7.69
CA ALA A 51 6.11 20.28 6.90
C ALA A 51 5.86 21.65 6.24
N LYS A 52 4.65 21.86 5.70
CA LYS A 52 4.24 23.14 5.12
C LYS A 52 4.07 24.24 6.17
N ALA A 53 3.66 23.91 7.40
CA ALA A 53 3.62 24.89 8.49
C ALA A 53 5.03 25.34 8.90
N ALA A 54 5.99 24.40 8.97
CA ALA A 54 7.39 24.72 9.25
C ALA A 54 8.01 25.62 8.16
N ASP A 55 7.66 25.38 6.88
CA ASP A 55 8.10 26.23 5.76
C ASP A 55 7.61 27.69 5.85
N LYS A 56 6.53 27.96 6.60
CA LYS A 56 6.04 29.33 6.85
C LYS A 56 6.76 30.03 8.02
N GLN A 57 7.36 29.26 8.92
CA GLN A 57 7.89 29.75 10.19
C GLN A 57 9.43 29.73 10.25
N GLY A 58 10.09 29.06 9.30
CA GLY A 58 11.54 28.87 9.31
C GLY A 58 12.11 28.58 7.92
N PRO A 59 13.26 27.88 7.81
CA PRO A 59 13.89 27.58 6.54
C PRO A 59 12.96 26.82 5.60
N VAL A 60 12.80 27.32 4.39
CA VAL A 60 11.92 26.72 3.38
C VAL A 60 12.42 25.36 2.89
N GLY A 61 11.49 24.56 2.36
CA GLY A 61 11.78 23.31 1.66
C GLY A 61 11.61 22.03 2.49
N ASN A 62 11.07 22.12 3.71
CA ASN A 62 10.72 20.94 4.52
C ASN A 62 9.72 20.05 3.79
N PHE A 63 8.69 20.64 3.18
CA PHE A 63 7.73 19.86 2.38
C PHE A 63 8.42 19.17 1.18
N ASN A 64 9.29 19.89 0.46
CA ASN A 64 9.97 19.32 -0.72
C ASN A 64 10.92 18.18 -0.33
N ARG A 65 11.67 18.31 0.77
CA ARG A 65 12.52 17.23 1.31
C ARG A 65 11.69 16.02 1.74
N LEU A 66 10.57 16.25 2.44
CA LEU A 66 9.66 15.19 2.85
C LEU A 66 9.02 14.47 1.65
N LEU A 67 8.58 15.21 0.63
CA LEU A 67 8.02 14.66 -0.60
C LEU A 67 9.03 13.82 -1.38
N ASP A 68 10.26 14.32 -1.51
CA ASP A 68 11.33 13.58 -2.16
C ASP A 68 11.65 12.27 -1.41
N ALA A 69 11.76 12.32 -0.09
CA ALA A 69 11.95 11.14 0.75
C ALA A 69 10.81 10.13 0.60
N GLN A 70 9.55 10.58 0.54
CA GLN A 70 8.39 9.69 0.35
C GLN A 70 8.40 9.01 -1.02
N ARG A 71 8.75 9.74 -2.09
CA ARG A 71 8.85 9.17 -3.45
C ARG A 71 9.95 8.13 -3.56
N LYS A 72 11.12 8.43 -2.99
CA LYS A 72 12.23 7.48 -2.92
C LYS A 72 11.89 6.24 -2.09
N TRP A 73 11.15 6.43 -0.99
CA TRP A 73 10.66 5.33 -0.19
C TRP A 73 9.68 4.43 -0.96
N LEU A 74 8.75 4.99 -1.76
CA LEU A 74 7.86 4.20 -2.61
C LEU A 74 8.63 3.35 -3.63
N ALA A 75 9.59 3.97 -4.33
CA ALA A 75 10.44 3.25 -5.28
C ALA A 75 11.27 2.14 -4.60
N TRP A 76 11.82 2.42 -3.42
CA TRP A 76 12.52 1.41 -2.62
C TRP A 76 11.59 0.28 -2.17
N ARG A 77 10.38 0.58 -1.68
CA ARG A 77 9.40 -0.41 -1.24
C ARG A 77 9.10 -1.40 -2.37
N ASP A 78 8.79 -0.87 -3.54
CA ASP A 78 8.40 -1.70 -4.68
C ASP A 78 9.59 -2.55 -5.16
N ALA A 79 10.80 -1.98 -5.18
CA ALA A 79 12.03 -2.72 -5.50
C ALA A 79 12.39 -3.78 -4.44
N GLN A 80 12.18 -3.49 -3.15
CA GLN A 80 12.41 -4.42 -2.05
C GLN A 80 11.50 -5.64 -2.17
N CYS A 81 10.18 -5.42 -2.34
CA CYS A 81 9.24 -6.52 -2.48
C CYS A 81 9.50 -7.35 -3.75
N LEU A 82 9.89 -6.70 -4.85
CA LEU A 82 10.33 -7.42 -6.06
C LEU A 82 11.61 -8.24 -5.80
N SER A 83 12.56 -7.71 -5.04
CA SER A 83 13.79 -8.44 -4.69
C SER A 83 13.52 -9.65 -3.78
N GLU A 84 12.52 -9.56 -2.91
CA GLU A 84 12.14 -10.67 -2.00
C GLU A 84 11.39 -11.78 -2.74
N ASN A 85 10.47 -11.42 -3.64
CA ASN A 85 9.53 -12.37 -4.24
C ASN A 85 9.83 -12.74 -5.69
N GLY A 86 10.76 -12.04 -6.34
CA GLY A 86 11.08 -12.20 -7.77
C GLY A 86 9.97 -11.69 -8.71
N PRO A 87 10.20 -11.72 -10.04
CA PRO A 87 9.20 -11.34 -11.04
C PRO A 87 8.00 -12.30 -11.04
N ARG A 88 6.81 -11.77 -11.37
CA ARG A 88 5.56 -12.55 -11.34
C ARG A 88 5.57 -13.68 -12.36
N GLU A 89 6.15 -13.44 -13.52
CA GLU A 89 6.27 -14.36 -14.66
C GLU A 89 7.16 -15.57 -14.38
N GLU A 90 8.05 -15.46 -13.39
CA GLU A 90 8.93 -16.54 -12.93
C GLU A 90 8.34 -17.28 -11.72
N SER A 91 7.11 -16.94 -11.32
CA SER A 91 6.51 -17.33 -10.05
C SER A 91 5.18 -18.07 -10.19
N GLY A 92 4.76 -18.73 -9.11
CA GLY A 92 3.48 -19.46 -9.03
C GLY A 92 2.27 -18.60 -8.63
N THR A 93 1.12 -19.27 -8.47
CA THR A 93 -0.15 -18.61 -8.08
C THR A 93 -0.14 -17.96 -6.70
N ILE A 94 0.87 -18.25 -5.88
CA ILE A 94 1.09 -17.64 -4.56
C ILE A 94 1.73 -16.25 -4.64
N TRP A 95 2.30 -15.86 -5.77
CA TRP A 95 3.04 -14.60 -5.92
C TRP A 95 2.26 -13.36 -5.47
N PRO A 96 0.97 -13.16 -5.84
CA PRO A 96 0.24 -11.97 -5.40
C PRO A 96 0.09 -11.90 -3.87
N LEU A 97 -0.14 -13.03 -3.21
CA LEU A 97 -0.21 -13.10 -1.75
C LEU A 97 1.09 -12.63 -1.09
N GLN A 98 2.24 -13.12 -1.57
CA GLN A 98 3.55 -12.73 -1.04
C GLN A 98 3.87 -11.25 -1.32
N GLN A 99 3.65 -10.81 -2.56
CA GLN A 99 3.92 -9.44 -2.96
C GLN A 99 3.06 -8.44 -2.19
N ASN A 100 1.75 -8.69 -2.07
CA ASN A 100 0.85 -7.85 -1.31
C ASN A 100 1.19 -7.84 0.18
N GLY A 101 1.64 -8.98 0.73
CA GLY A 101 2.10 -9.09 2.11
C GLY A 101 3.29 -8.17 2.40
N CYS A 102 4.34 -8.23 1.58
CA CYS A 102 5.49 -7.32 1.71
C CYS A 102 5.08 -5.85 1.58
N LEU A 103 4.28 -5.53 0.55
CA LEU A 103 3.81 -4.16 0.33
C LEU A 103 3.02 -3.62 1.53
N LYS A 104 2.16 -4.45 2.14
CA LYS A 104 1.42 -4.12 3.36
C LYS A 104 2.36 -3.84 4.52
N GLU A 105 3.27 -4.75 4.84
CA GLU A 105 4.17 -4.63 5.99
C GLU A 105 5.01 -3.34 5.94
N LEU A 106 5.65 -3.11 4.80
CA LEU A 106 6.48 -1.92 4.62
C LEU A 106 5.64 -0.62 4.69
N THR A 107 4.42 -0.66 4.16
CA THR A 107 3.47 0.47 4.22
C THR A 107 3.00 0.76 5.64
N GLU A 108 2.76 -0.27 6.46
CA GLU A 108 2.45 -0.11 7.89
C GLU A 108 3.65 0.47 8.67
N ALA A 109 4.87 0.02 8.36
CA ALA A 109 6.08 0.57 8.96
C ALA A 109 6.26 2.05 8.61
N ARG A 110 6.05 2.41 7.34
CA ARG A 110 6.13 3.81 6.88
C ARG A 110 5.07 4.69 7.52
N THR A 111 3.87 4.15 7.70
CA THR A 111 2.79 4.83 8.43
C THR A 111 3.26 5.27 9.82
N LYS A 112 3.97 4.40 10.56
CA LYS A 112 4.52 4.75 11.88
C LYS A 112 5.55 5.89 11.79
N GLN A 113 6.45 5.85 10.81
CA GLN A 113 7.44 6.91 10.57
C GLN A 113 6.77 8.26 10.24
N LEU A 114 5.76 8.25 9.35
CA LEU A 114 5.01 9.46 8.98
C LEU A 114 4.21 10.03 10.15
N ARG A 115 3.60 9.18 10.98
CA ARG A 115 2.91 9.60 12.20
C ARG A 115 3.89 10.24 13.19
N ALA A 116 5.04 9.63 13.42
CA ALA A 116 6.08 10.18 14.29
C ALA A 116 6.58 11.54 13.78
N TYR A 117 6.81 11.68 12.47
CA TYR A 117 7.14 12.97 11.87
C TYR A 117 6.01 13.99 12.10
N GLY A 118 4.75 13.60 11.85
CA GLY A 118 3.57 14.44 12.04
C GLY A 118 3.35 14.89 13.49
N SER A 119 3.67 14.05 14.48
CA SER A 119 3.46 14.31 15.91
C SER A 119 4.65 14.95 16.63
N ALA A 120 5.87 14.87 16.11
CA ALA A 120 7.06 15.41 16.76
C ALA A 120 7.08 16.95 16.73
N GLY A 121 6.44 17.61 17.70
CA GLY A 121 6.36 19.08 17.76
C GLY A 121 5.72 19.62 19.03
N ASN A 122 6.17 19.10 20.18
CA ASN A 122 6.07 19.80 21.47
C ASN A 122 7.46 20.34 21.80
#